data_AF-A0A2U0H7G0-F1
#
_entry.id   AF-A0A2U0H7G0-F1
#
_cell.length_a   1.000
_cell.length_b   1.000
_cell.length_c   1.000
_cell.angle_alpha   90.00
_cell.angle_beta   90.00
_cell.angle_gamma   90.00
#
_symmetry.space_group_name_H-M   'P 1'
#
loop_
_entity.id
_entity.type
_entity.pdbx_description
1 polymer ?
#
loop_
_entity_poly.entity_id
_entity_poly.type
_entity_poly.pdbx_seq_one_letter_code
_entity_poly.pdbx_strand_id
1 'polypeptide(L)'
;MTASPLDLDGNPLRAPGDGGPGFCYLSDADLFRGAGSLEDGPFLIALDSNIILDLEQHGTAILEREEADGINAEHQQELAALGAILDLWMVRDIRFVVVPRTRVDYRKAPSPSRMVERERMFEHIEAALTFQTGDWGREDERFGGARAMPPVAARLIDSVSPLDGRMLTSAWNAGVDVFLTRDARLLAACQDGEPPFPAVLAPTGLVNRLAQLGEDPFFLGQVEHPSCAWAFGMPFGDTGKWVSLYEAMGV
;
A
#
# COMPACT_ATOMS: atom_id res chain seq x y z
N MET A 1 7.58 28.58 -11.39
CA MET A 1 7.84 28.25 -9.98
C MET A 1 8.29 26.81 -9.94
N THR A 2 9.59 26.55 -9.79
CA THR A 2 10.12 25.20 -9.62
C THR A 2 9.77 24.75 -8.21
N ALA A 3 8.90 23.73 -8.08
CA ALA A 3 8.64 23.10 -6.80
C ALA A 3 9.99 22.62 -6.23
N SER A 4 10.31 23.04 -5.01
CA SER A 4 11.43 22.46 -4.27
C SER A 4 11.18 20.96 -4.17
N PRO A 5 12.20 20.09 -4.33
CA PRO A 5 12.03 18.67 -4.02
C PRO A 5 11.45 18.57 -2.62
N LEU A 6 10.30 17.89 -2.47
CA LEU A 6 9.76 17.61 -1.15
C LEU A 6 10.85 16.86 -0.38
N ASP A 7 11.33 17.50 0.68
CA ASP A 7 12.16 16.85 1.68
C ASP A 7 11.38 15.63 2.20
N LEU A 8 12.03 14.48 2.30
CA LEU A 8 11.36 13.22 2.64
C LEU A 8 10.67 13.30 4.02
N ASP A 9 11.23 14.14 4.89
CA ASP A 9 10.75 14.47 6.23
C ASP A 9 9.43 15.27 6.23
N GLY A 10 9.00 15.81 5.07
CA GLY A 10 7.78 16.61 4.91
C GLY A 10 6.60 15.87 4.29
N ASN A 11 6.68 14.56 4.05
CA ASN A 11 5.57 13.81 3.47
C ASN A 11 4.41 13.72 4.49
N PRO A 12 3.23 14.31 4.23
CA PRO A 12 2.12 14.26 5.18
C PRO A 12 1.63 12.82 5.42
N LEU A 13 1.85 11.91 4.48
CA LEU A 13 1.57 10.49 4.67
C LEU A 13 2.45 9.83 5.72
N ARG A 14 3.60 10.42 6.08
CA ARG A 14 4.53 9.91 7.10
C ARG A 14 4.34 10.54 8.46
N ALA A 15 3.46 11.55 8.58
CA ALA A 15 3.17 12.18 9.85
C ALA A 15 2.65 11.13 10.85
N PRO A 16 3.14 11.09 12.10
CA PRO A 16 2.60 10.20 13.13
C PRO A 16 1.08 10.38 13.26
N GLY A 17 0.33 9.27 13.22
CA GLY A 17 -1.13 9.26 13.30
C GLY A 17 -1.63 8.38 14.45
N ASP A 18 -2.95 8.22 14.55
CA ASP A 18 -3.62 7.32 15.50
C ASP A 18 -3.82 5.89 14.95
N GLY A 19 -3.26 5.60 13.76
CA GLY A 19 -3.32 4.31 13.08
C GLY A 19 -2.67 3.12 13.81
N GLY A 20 -2.14 3.30 15.01
CA GLY A 20 -1.48 2.27 15.82
C GLY A 20 0.05 2.33 15.77
N PRO A 21 0.75 1.28 16.22
CA PRO A 21 2.20 1.16 16.12
C PRO A 21 2.70 1.18 14.66
N GLY A 22 3.61 2.11 14.37
CA GLY A 22 4.35 2.17 13.10
C GLY A 22 5.50 1.16 13.04
N PHE A 23 6.34 1.28 12.02
CA PHE A 23 7.45 0.37 11.71
C PHE A 23 8.79 1.04 11.95
N CYS A 24 9.80 0.24 12.30
CA CYS A 24 11.20 0.66 12.33
C CYS A 24 11.79 0.42 10.93
N TYR A 25 12.14 1.50 10.22
CA TYR A 25 12.56 1.41 8.83
C TYR A 25 13.95 0.79 8.67
N LEU A 26 14.77 0.80 9.73
CA LEU A 26 16.09 0.18 9.74
C LEU A 26 16.04 -1.35 9.63
N SER A 27 14.94 -1.97 10.07
CA SER A 27 14.75 -3.43 10.02
C SER A 27 14.75 -4.02 8.62
N ASP A 28 14.35 -3.22 7.62
CA ASP A 28 14.48 -3.56 6.21
C ASP A 28 14.49 -2.28 5.39
N ALA A 29 15.68 -1.67 5.31
CA ALA A 29 15.90 -0.45 4.54
C ALA A 29 15.53 -0.60 3.06
N ASP A 30 15.50 -1.82 2.52
CA ASP A 30 15.09 -2.08 1.14
C ASP A 30 13.57 -2.09 0.96
N LEU A 31 12.82 -2.52 1.98
CA LEU A 31 11.36 -2.45 2.00
C LEU A 31 10.90 -1.01 2.22
N PHE A 32 11.51 -0.29 3.17
CA PHE A 32 11.06 1.02 3.63
C PHE A 32 11.77 2.20 2.96
N ARG A 33 12.25 2.03 1.72
CA ARG A 33 12.98 3.09 0.98
C ARG A 33 12.19 4.39 0.83
N GLY A 34 10.86 4.35 0.94
CA GLY A 34 10.00 5.53 0.82
C GLY A 34 10.04 6.47 2.01
N ALA A 35 10.51 5.96 3.15
CA ALA A 35 10.72 6.70 4.37
C ALA A 35 11.87 7.72 4.29
N GLY A 36 12.84 7.49 3.40
CA GLY A 36 13.97 8.40 3.24
C GLY A 36 14.92 8.39 4.43
N SER A 37 15.06 9.54 5.08
CA SER A 37 15.89 9.77 6.28
C SER A 37 15.21 9.41 7.59
N LEU A 38 13.91 9.15 7.58
CA LEU A 38 13.16 8.78 8.78
C LEU A 38 13.65 7.42 9.31
N GLU A 39 13.63 7.25 10.63
CA GLU A 39 14.01 5.98 11.29
C GLU A 39 12.78 5.11 11.62
N ASP A 40 11.64 5.74 11.87
CA ASP A 40 10.37 5.07 12.18
C ASP A 40 9.14 5.84 11.67
N GLY A 41 8.02 5.14 11.54
CA GLY A 41 6.73 5.73 11.17
C GLY A 41 5.78 4.77 10.44
N PRO A 42 4.74 5.29 9.76
CA PRO A 42 3.74 4.47 9.09
C PRO A 42 4.31 3.73 7.88
N PHE A 43 3.78 2.55 7.59
CA PHE A 43 4.09 1.79 6.38
C PHE A 43 3.14 2.15 5.24
N LEU A 44 3.66 2.63 4.12
CA LEU A 44 2.85 3.14 3.02
C LEU A 44 2.76 2.10 1.89
N ILE A 45 1.55 1.67 1.55
CA ILE A 45 1.31 0.66 0.52
C ILE A 45 0.42 1.25 -0.58
N ALA A 46 0.92 1.41 -1.79
CA ALA A 46 0.08 1.69 -2.95
C ALA A 46 -0.65 0.43 -3.43
N LEU A 47 -1.92 0.57 -3.78
CA LEU A 47 -2.74 -0.52 -4.32
C LEU A 47 -2.89 -0.41 -5.84
N ASP A 48 -2.56 -1.49 -6.53
CA ASP A 48 -2.85 -1.66 -7.95
C ASP A 48 -4.36 -1.96 -8.19
N SER A 49 -4.82 -1.81 -9.43
CA SER A 49 -6.21 -2.01 -9.83
C SER A 49 -6.69 -3.43 -9.57
N ASN A 50 -5.84 -4.45 -9.79
CA ASN A 50 -6.18 -5.84 -9.56
C ASN A 50 -6.42 -6.14 -8.06
N ILE A 51 -5.65 -5.56 -7.15
CA ILE A 51 -5.85 -5.73 -5.72
C ILE A 51 -7.18 -5.14 -5.28
N ILE A 52 -7.51 -3.95 -5.79
CA ILE A 52 -8.78 -3.28 -5.47
C ILE A 52 -9.97 -4.09 -6.00
N LEU A 53 -9.85 -4.67 -7.20
CA LEU A 53 -10.86 -5.58 -7.73
C LEU A 53 -10.99 -6.87 -6.91
N ASP A 54 -9.91 -7.39 -6.34
CA ASP A 54 -9.97 -8.53 -5.43
C ASP A 54 -10.70 -8.19 -4.13
N LEU A 55 -10.43 -7.01 -3.55
CA LEU A 55 -11.14 -6.52 -2.37
C LEU A 55 -12.64 -6.36 -2.64
N GLU A 56 -13.01 -5.88 -3.82
CA GLU A 56 -14.42 -5.76 -4.23
C GLU A 56 -15.07 -7.14 -4.41
N GLN A 57 -14.45 -8.04 -5.17
CA GLN A 57 -15.08 -9.29 -5.60
C GLN A 57 -15.02 -10.39 -4.54
N HIS A 58 -13.99 -10.36 -3.70
CA HIS A 58 -13.67 -11.42 -2.76
C HIS A 58 -13.54 -10.92 -1.32
N GLY A 59 -13.92 -9.67 -1.05
CA GLY A 59 -13.81 -9.03 0.26
C GLY A 59 -14.31 -9.89 1.41
N THR A 60 -15.54 -10.41 1.32
CA THR A 60 -16.12 -11.30 2.34
C THR A 60 -15.24 -12.52 2.58
N ALA A 61 -14.83 -13.24 1.53
CA ALA A 61 -13.99 -14.43 1.65
C ALA A 61 -12.62 -14.09 2.26
N ILE A 62 -12.03 -12.95 1.90
CA ILE A 62 -10.76 -12.46 2.47
C ILE A 62 -10.90 -12.24 3.98
N LEU A 63 -11.97 -11.56 4.42
CA LEU A 63 -12.19 -11.22 5.83
C LEU A 63 -12.58 -12.42 6.69
N GLU A 64 -13.44 -13.29 6.17
CA GLU A 64 -13.91 -14.50 6.86
C GLU A 64 -12.90 -15.65 6.79
N ARG A 65 -11.81 -15.47 6.04
CA ARG A 65 -10.75 -16.45 5.79
C ARG A 65 -11.31 -17.73 5.13
N GLU A 66 -12.22 -17.53 4.20
CA GLU A 66 -12.86 -18.59 3.41
C GLU A 66 -12.25 -18.68 2.00
N GLU A 67 -12.45 -19.81 1.35
CA GLU A 67 -12.05 -19.98 -0.05
C GLU A 67 -13.06 -19.26 -0.97
N ALA A 68 -12.56 -18.44 -1.90
CA ALA A 68 -13.41 -17.81 -2.90
C ALA A 68 -13.79 -18.78 -4.04
N ASP A 69 -15.04 -18.79 -4.47
CA ASP A 69 -15.48 -19.67 -5.55
C ASP A 69 -14.86 -19.28 -6.91
N GLY A 70 -14.49 -20.28 -7.71
CA GLY A 70 -14.16 -20.09 -9.12
C GLY A 70 -12.77 -19.54 -9.43
N ILE A 71 -11.89 -19.41 -8.44
CA ILE A 71 -10.49 -19.02 -8.62
C ILE A 71 -9.53 -20.20 -8.41
N ASN A 72 -8.31 -20.09 -8.95
CA ASN A 72 -7.30 -21.15 -8.83
C ASN A 72 -6.54 -21.08 -7.49
N ALA A 73 -5.81 -22.14 -7.15
CA ALA A 73 -5.09 -22.25 -5.88
C ALA A 73 -4.02 -21.14 -5.68
N GLU A 74 -3.36 -20.69 -6.74
CA GLU A 74 -2.38 -19.60 -6.66
C GLU A 74 -3.06 -18.28 -6.28
N HIS A 75 -4.21 -17.97 -6.88
CA HIS A 75 -4.99 -16.78 -6.54
C HIS A 75 -5.58 -16.89 -5.13
N GLN A 76 -6.03 -18.06 -4.68
CA GLN A 76 -6.45 -18.26 -3.27
C GLN A 76 -5.33 -17.90 -2.29
N GLN A 77 -4.09 -18.29 -2.58
CA GLN A 77 -2.94 -17.95 -1.73
C GLN A 77 -2.72 -16.43 -1.68
N GLU A 78 -2.87 -15.73 -2.80
CA GLU A 78 -2.80 -14.27 -2.82
C GLU A 78 -3.93 -13.60 -2.04
N LEU A 79 -5.16 -14.13 -2.10
CA LEU A 79 -6.28 -13.60 -1.31
C LEU A 79 -6.07 -13.82 0.19
N ALA A 80 -5.60 -15.01 0.58
CA ALA A 80 -5.28 -15.30 1.98
C ALA A 80 -4.17 -14.39 2.50
N ALA A 81 -3.13 -14.14 1.69
CA ALA A 81 -2.07 -13.21 2.04
C ALA A 81 -2.56 -11.76 2.13
N LEU A 82 -3.46 -11.34 1.24
CA LEU A 82 -4.11 -10.03 1.33
C LEU A 82 -4.91 -9.88 2.63
N GLY A 83 -5.64 -10.93 3.05
CA GLY A 83 -6.31 -10.97 4.35
C GLY A 83 -5.35 -10.81 5.52
N ALA A 84 -4.19 -11.47 5.49
CA ALA A 84 -3.16 -11.30 6.52
C ALA A 84 -2.58 -9.87 6.57
N ILE A 85 -2.47 -9.19 5.42
CA ILE A 85 -2.05 -7.77 5.36
C ILE A 85 -3.12 -6.87 5.97
N LEU A 86 -4.41 -7.14 5.72
CA LEU A 86 -5.51 -6.40 6.34
C LEU A 86 -5.58 -6.65 7.84
N ASP A 87 -5.39 -7.88 8.30
CA ASP A 87 -5.27 -8.21 9.73
C ASP A 87 -4.13 -7.42 10.39
N LEU A 88 -2.98 -7.31 9.71
CA LEU A 88 -1.86 -6.51 10.21
C LEU A 88 -2.19 -5.02 10.25
N TRP A 89 -2.89 -4.51 9.23
CA TRP A 89 -3.35 -3.12 9.18
C TRP A 89 -4.28 -2.76 10.35
N MET A 90 -4.99 -3.73 10.94
CA MET A 90 -5.80 -3.50 12.13
C MET A 90 -4.96 -3.12 13.36
N VAL A 91 -3.75 -3.67 13.45
CA VAL A 91 -2.90 -3.57 14.64
C VAL A 91 -1.64 -2.73 14.42
N ARG A 92 -1.37 -2.28 13.19
CA ARG A 92 -0.22 -1.44 12.81
C ARG A 92 -0.65 -0.22 12.00
N ASP A 93 0.17 0.82 12.03
CA ASP A 93 0.01 2.02 11.19
C ASP A 93 0.48 1.68 9.76
N ILE A 94 -0.39 0.98 9.04
CA ILE A 94 -0.30 0.77 7.59
C ILE A 94 -1.27 1.76 6.93
N ARG A 95 -0.80 2.45 5.89
CA ARG A 95 -1.62 3.40 5.13
C ARG A 95 -1.68 2.96 3.69
N PHE A 96 -2.86 2.55 3.26
CA PHE A 96 -3.08 2.21 1.86
C PHE A 96 -3.30 3.48 1.05
N VAL A 97 -2.65 3.53 -0.11
CA VAL A 97 -2.68 4.65 -1.03
C VAL A 97 -3.25 4.17 -2.35
N VAL A 98 -4.48 4.55 -2.65
CA VAL A 98 -5.02 4.37 -3.99
C VAL A 98 -4.45 5.48 -4.87
N VAL A 99 -3.67 5.13 -5.88
CA VAL A 99 -3.12 6.13 -6.79
C VAL A 99 -4.21 6.57 -7.79
N PRO A 100 -4.38 7.88 -8.08
CA PRO A 100 -5.50 8.37 -8.90
C PRO A 100 -5.59 7.73 -10.29
N ARG A 101 -4.46 7.28 -10.83
CA ARG A 101 -4.37 6.65 -12.15
C ARG A 101 -4.97 5.24 -12.18
N THR A 102 -5.13 4.57 -11.04
CA THR A 102 -5.81 3.28 -10.92
C THR A 102 -7.29 3.38 -11.30
N ARG A 103 -7.91 4.55 -11.11
CA ARG A 103 -9.33 4.81 -11.43
C ARG A 103 -9.63 4.81 -12.94
N VAL A 104 -8.61 5.05 -13.76
CA VAL A 104 -8.72 5.12 -15.22
C VAL A 104 -8.10 3.92 -15.93
N ASP A 105 -7.68 2.90 -15.19
CA ASP A 105 -7.21 1.64 -15.76
C ASP A 105 -8.38 0.83 -16.30
N TYR A 106 -8.59 0.91 -17.61
CA TYR A 106 -9.56 0.10 -18.32
C TYR A 106 -8.94 -0.49 -19.57
N ARG A 107 -8.98 -1.83 -19.68
CA ARG A 107 -8.65 -2.52 -20.96
C ARG A 107 -9.64 -2.17 -22.08
N LYS A 108 -10.90 -1.87 -21.73
CA LYS A 108 -11.96 -1.40 -22.63
C LYS A 108 -12.79 -0.35 -21.89
N ALA A 109 -13.16 0.73 -22.58
CA ALA A 109 -14.01 1.76 -22.00
C ALA A 109 -15.30 1.13 -21.43
N PRO A 110 -15.53 1.23 -20.12
CA PRO A 110 -16.74 0.70 -19.48
C PRO A 110 -17.98 1.52 -19.90
N SER A 111 -19.17 0.98 -19.62
CA SER A 111 -20.39 1.79 -19.72
C SER A 111 -20.37 2.93 -18.69
N PRO A 112 -21.07 4.05 -18.93
CA PRO A 112 -21.15 5.15 -17.96
C PRO A 112 -21.65 4.70 -16.58
N SER A 113 -22.59 3.75 -16.52
CA SER A 113 -23.07 3.19 -15.23
C SER A 113 -21.97 2.47 -14.46
N ARG A 114 -21.15 1.66 -15.13
CA ARG A 114 -20.03 0.95 -14.53
C ARG A 114 -18.92 1.88 -14.08
N MET A 115 -18.74 3.02 -14.76
CA MET A 115 -17.80 4.05 -14.28
C MET A 115 -18.25 4.62 -12.94
N VAL A 116 -19.54 4.93 -12.80
CA VAL A 116 -20.10 5.47 -11.54
C VAL A 116 -20.03 4.44 -10.42
N GLU A 117 -20.38 3.18 -10.69
CA GLU A 117 -20.26 2.09 -9.71
C GLU A 117 -18.81 1.91 -9.25
N ARG A 118 -17.87 1.90 -10.20
CA ARG A 118 -16.45 1.73 -9.90
C ARG A 118 -15.88 2.93 -9.13
N GLU A 119 -16.23 4.16 -9.47
CA GLU A 119 -15.79 5.33 -8.71
C GLU A 119 -16.28 5.26 -7.26
N ARG A 120 -17.55 4.91 -7.04
CA ARG A 120 -18.09 4.71 -5.68
C ARG A 120 -17.35 3.63 -4.90
N MET A 121 -17.02 2.52 -5.56
CA MET A 121 -16.22 1.45 -4.94
C MET A 121 -14.84 1.96 -4.53
N PHE A 122 -14.15 2.71 -5.40
CA PHE A 122 -12.87 3.34 -5.05
C PHE A 122 -13.02 4.31 -3.88
N GLU A 123 -14.04 5.18 -3.89
CA GLU A 123 -14.33 6.13 -2.80
C GLU A 123 -14.56 5.39 -1.47
N HIS A 124 -15.31 4.28 -1.48
CA HIS A 124 -15.56 3.49 -0.28
C HIS A 124 -14.29 2.81 0.25
N ILE A 125 -13.51 2.17 -0.63
CA ILE A 125 -12.25 1.52 -0.24
C ILE A 125 -11.26 2.57 0.26
N GLU A 126 -11.16 3.72 -0.40
CA GLU A 126 -10.33 4.83 0.07
C GLU A 126 -10.82 5.31 1.43
N ALA A 127 -12.12 5.59 1.61
CA ALA A 127 -12.67 6.03 2.90
C ALA A 127 -12.40 5.03 4.03
N ALA A 128 -12.53 3.73 3.75
CA ALA A 128 -12.26 2.67 4.72
C ALA A 128 -10.78 2.61 5.12
N LEU A 129 -9.89 2.72 4.13
CA LEU A 129 -8.46 2.54 4.34
C LEU A 129 -7.73 3.83 4.75
N THR A 130 -8.34 5.00 4.54
CA THR A 130 -7.80 6.34 4.89
C THR A 130 -8.28 6.87 6.25
N PHE A 131 -9.12 6.14 6.98
CA PHE A 131 -9.73 6.60 8.25
C PHE A 131 -8.72 6.91 9.39
N GLN A 132 -7.41 6.72 9.18
CA GLN A 132 -6.37 6.83 10.22
C GLN A 132 -5.86 8.25 10.53
N THR A 133 -6.46 9.31 9.99
CA THR A 133 -6.26 10.68 10.50
C THR A 133 -7.39 11.56 9.98
N GLY A 134 -7.84 12.54 10.78
CA GLY A 134 -8.73 13.60 10.28
C GLY A 134 -8.22 14.25 9.00
N ASP A 135 -9.14 14.83 8.23
CA ASP A 135 -8.96 15.54 6.94
C ASP A 135 -7.52 15.53 6.39
N TRP A 136 -7.28 14.61 5.46
CA TRP A 136 -6.00 14.43 4.79
C TRP A 136 -5.63 15.65 3.91
N GLY A 137 -6.56 16.60 3.78
CA GLY A 137 -6.40 18.04 3.54
C GLY A 137 -5.85 18.47 2.19
N ARG A 138 -5.11 17.59 1.51
CA ARG A 138 -4.23 17.90 0.37
C ARG A 138 -3.97 16.67 -0.51
N GLU A 139 -5.01 15.89 -0.81
CA GLU A 139 -4.90 14.71 -1.68
C GLU A 139 -4.35 15.05 -3.08
N ASP A 140 -4.67 16.24 -3.60
CA ASP A 140 -4.14 16.73 -4.87
C ASP A 140 -2.63 17.03 -4.81
N GLU A 141 -2.12 17.46 -3.65
CA GLU A 141 -0.69 17.76 -3.46
C GLU A 141 0.14 16.48 -3.25
N ARG A 142 -0.49 15.39 -2.76
CA ARG A 142 0.15 14.08 -2.50
C ARG A 142 0.81 13.48 -3.74
N PHE A 143 0.18 13.65 -4.90
CA PHE A 143 0.67 13.13 -6.18
C PHE A 143 1.24 14.23 -7.08
N GLY A 144 1.02 15.50 -6.74
CA GLY A 144 1.50 16.67 -7.47
C GLY A 144 2.98 17.00 -7.23
N GLY A 145 3.55 16.51 -6.13
CA GLY A 145 4.98 16.63 -5.85
C GLY A 145 5.81 15.73 -6.76
N ALA A 146 6.68 16.31 -7.60
CA ALA A 146 7.66 15.55 -8.36
C ALA A 146 8.87 15.23 -7.47
N ARG A 147 9.02 13.96 -7.10
CA ARG A 147 10.24 13.48 -6.43
C ARG A 147 11.33 13.25 -7.47
N ALA A 148 12.58 13.61 -7.13
CA ALA A 148 13.72 13.32 -7.99
C ALA A 148 13.85 11.80 -8.17
N MET A 149 13.76 11.33 -9.40
CA MET A 149 13.81 9.91 -9.72
C MET A 149 15.22 9.54 -10.22
N PRO A 150 15.90 8.56 -9.59
CA PRO A 150 17.19 8.11 -10.06
C PRO A 150 17.05 7.41 -11.41
N PRO A 151 18.11 7.40 -12.26
CA PRO A 151 18.05 6.80 -13.59
C PRO A 151 17.63 5.32 -13.60
N VAL A 152 17.93 4.57 -12.55
CA VAL A 152 17.54 3.16 -12.44
C VAL A 152 16.02 2.99 -12.32
N ALA A 153 15.35 3.82 -11.53
CA ALA A 153 13.90 3.80 -11.38
C ALA A 153 13.20 4.30 -12.66
N ALA A 154 13.76 5.33 -13.32
CA ALA A 154 13.23 5.80 -14.60
C ALA A 154 13.28 4.70 -15.68
N ARG A 155 14.39 3.95 -15.78
CA ARG A 155 14.51 2.84 -16.72
C ARG A 155 13.48 1.74 -16.49
N LEU A 156 13.21 1.40 -15.22
CA LEU A 156 12.18 0.43 -14.89
C LEU A 156 10.79 0.90 -15.35
N ILE A 157 10.43 2.14 -15.02
CA ILE A 157 9.16 2.76 -15.41
C ILE A 157 9.01 2.80 -16.95
N ASP A 158 10.08 3.07 -17.67
CA ASP A 158 10.10 3.07 -19.14
C ASP A 158 10.03 1.67 -19.75
N SER A 159 10.36 0.61 -18.98
CA SER A 159 10.37 -0.78 -19.45
C SER A 159 9.02 -1.49 -19.33
N VAL A 160 8.11 -0.97 -18.51
CA VAL A 160 6.76 -1.52 -18.30
C VAL A 160 5.75 -0.85 -19.22
N SER A 161 4.47 -1.28 -19.18
CA SER A 161 3.45 -0.64 -20.00
C SER A 161 3.30 0.84 -19.61
N PRO A 162 2.91 1.75 -20.55
CA PRO A 162 2.71 3.16 -20.22
C PRO A 162 1.67 3.42 -19.11
N LEU A 163 0.80 2.44 -18.83
CA LEU A 163 -0.16 2.54 -17.74
C LEU A 163 0.52 2.19 -16.41
N ASP A 164 1.18 1.05 -16.33
CA ASP A 164 1.92 0.61 -15.14
C ASP A 164 3.00 1.61 -14.76
N GLY A 165 3.75 2.11 -15.74
CA GLY A 165 4.77 3.14 -15.53
C GLY A 165 4.20 4.42 -14.93
N ARG A 166 2.97 4.81 -15.32
CA ARG A 166 2.28 5.96 -14.71
C ARG A 166 1.84 5.68 -13.27
N MET A 167 1.35 4.47 -12.98
CA MET A 167 0.98 4.08 -11.61
C MET A 167 2.20 4.03 -10.69
N LEU A 168 3.30 3.42 -11.15
CA LEU A 168 4.58 3.40 -10.44
C LEU A 168 5.14 4.82 -10.23
N THR A 169 5.00 5.71 -11.22
CA THR A 169 5.39 7.13 -11.05
C THR A 169 4.56 7.81 -9.98
N SER A 170 3.24 7.57 -9.93
CA SER A 170 2.37 8.12 -8.88
C SER A 170 2.74 7.58 -7.50
N ALA A 171 3.00 6.27 -7.40
CA ALA A 171 3.45 5.62 -6.17
C ALA A 171 4.81 6.17 -5.70
N TRP A 172 5.76 6.34 -6.62
CA TRP A 172 7.04 7.00 -6.38
C TRP A 172 6.85 8.40 -5.79
N ASN A 173 6.05 9.24 -6.44
CA ASN A 173 5.82 10.61 -6.03
C ASN A 173 5.15 10.70 -4.65
N ALA A 174 4.22 9.80 -4.36
CA ALA A 174 3.60 9.68 -3.04
C ALA A 174 4.56 9.15 -1.95
N GLY A 175 5.69 8.58 -2.36
CA GLY A 175 6.70 8.05 -1.45
C GLY A 175 6.25 6.79 -0.72
N VAL A 176 5.46 5.96 -1.39
CA VAL A 176 5.04 4.67 -0.83
C VAL A 176 6.21 3.73 -0.75
N ASP A 177 6.19 2.81 0.22
CA ASP A 177 7.23 1.79 0.39
C ASP A 177 7.01 0.64 -0.59
N VAL A 178 5.75 0.22 -0.73
CA VAL A 178 5.35 -0.92 -1.55
C VAL A 178 4.31 -0.50 -2.58
N PHE A 179 4.43 -1.03 -3.79
CA PHE A 179 3.37 -1.09 -4.78
C PHE A 179 2.87 -2.53 -4.85
N LEU A 180 1.67 -2.77 -4.32
CA LEU A 180 1.08 -4.10 -4.19
C LEU A 180 0.29 -4.46 -5.46
N THR A 181 0.67 -5.54 -6.12
CA THR A 181 0.10 -5.96 -7.41
C THR A 181 0.13 -7.48 -7.59
N ARG A 182 -0.83 -8.03 -8.34
CA ARG A 182 -0.77 -9.42 -8.84
C ARG A 182 -0.42 -9.51 -10.33
N ASP A 183 -0.06 -8.43 -10.99
CA ASP A 183 0.33 -8.49 -12.40
C ASP A 183 1.69 -9.19 -12.54
N ALA A 184 1.64 -10.45 -12.97
CA ALA A 184 2.83 -11.29 -13.16
C ALA A 184 3.86 -10.68 -14.12
N ARG A 185 3.44 -9.88 -15.10
CA ARG A 185 4.37 -9.21 -16.04
C ARG A 185 5.10 -8.08 -15.35
N LEU A 186 4.37 -7.28 -14.56
CA LEU A 186 4.96 -6.21 -13.77
C LEU A 186 5.89 -6.78 -12.70
N LEU A 187 5.48 -7.82 -11.99
CA LEU A 187 6.31 -8.52 -11.01
C LEU A 187 7.59 -9.07 -11.66
N ALA A 188 7.48 -9.74 -12.81
CA ALA A 188 8.64 -10.26 -13.53
C ALA A 188 9.59 -9.14 -14.00
N ALA A 189 9.05 -8.03 -14.51
CA ALA A 189 9.86 -6.87 -14.92
C ALA A 189 10.67 -6.24 -13.77
N CYS A 190 10.22 -6.45 -12.53
CA CYS A 190 10.85 -5.93 -11.33
C CYS A 190 11.85 -6.91 -10.67
N GLN A 191 11.96 -8.15 -11.15
CA GLN A 191 12.87 -9.16 -10.59
C GLN A 191 14.31 -9.01 -11.11
N ASP A 192 14.50 -8.46 -12.30
CA ASP A 192 15.80 -8.36 -12.96
C ASP A 192 16.46 -6.99 -12.70
N GLY A 193 17.09 -6.80 -11.53
CA GLY A 193 17.89 -5.60 -11.26
C GLY A 193 18.08 -5.21 -9.80
N GLU A 194 18.46 -3.95 -9.59
CA GLU A 194 18.40 -3.33 -8.25
C GLU A 194 16.93 -3.31 -7.77
N PRO A 195 16.67 -3.51 -6.46
CA PRO A 195 15.30 -3.52 -5.96
C PRO A 195 14.60 -2.24 -6.38
N PRO A 196 13.41 -2.33 -7.00
CA PRO A 196 12.68 -1.15 -7.39
C PRO A 196 12.30 -0.35 -6.14
N PHE A 197 12.26 0.98 -6.26
CA PHE A 197 11.52 1.81 -5.32
C PHE A 197 10.34 2.42 -6.07
N PRO A 198 9.09 2.31 -5.57
CA PRO A 198 8.66 1.44 -4.46
C PRO A 198 8.94 -0.04 -4.73
N ALA A 199 9.03 -0.85 -3.66
CA ALA A 199 9.13 -2.29 -3.79
C ALA A 199 7.85 -2.83 -4.45
N VAL A 200 7.97 -3.56 -5.57
CA VAL A 200 6.83 -4.10 -6.29
C VAL A 200 6.63 -5.55 -5.87
N LEU A 201 5.54 -5.83 -5.15
CA LEU A 201 5.32 -7.13 -4.50
C LEU A 201 3.89 -7.63 -4.73
N ALA A 202 3.75 -8.95 -4.79
CA ALA A 202 2.46 -9.62 -4.61
C ALA A 202 2.11 -9.69 -3.11
N PRO A 203 0.82 -9.85 -2.75
CA PRO A 203 0.39 -10.10 -1.37
C PRO A 203 1.24 -11.15 -0.65
N THR A 204 1.44 -12.33 -1.24
CA THR A 204 2.28 -13.38 -0.64
C THR A 204 3.73 -12.93 -0.43
N GLY A 205 4.30 -12.22 -1.40
CA GLY A 205 5.64 -11.66 -1.33
C GLY A 205 5.79 -10.65 -0.19
N LEU A 206 4.80 -9.79 0.02
CA LEU A 206 4.80 -8.83 1.11
C LEU A 206 4.66 -9.51 2.47
N VAL A 207 3.72 -10.43 2.64
CA VAL A 207 3.55 -11.19 3.91
C VAL A 207 4.84 -11.91 4.28
N ASN A 208 5.46 -12.61 3.32
CA ASN A 208 6.71 -13.33 3.55
C ASN A 208 7.85 -12.40 3.97
N ARG A 209 7.89 -11.17 3.42
CA ARG A 209 8.90 -10.18 3.76
C ARG A 209 8.65 -9.56 5.14
N LEU A 210 7.41 -9.23 5.46
CA LEU A 210 7.02 -8.74 6.79
C LEU A 210 7.25 -9.79 7.88
N ALA A 211 7.05 -11.07 7.57
CA ALA A 211 7.34 -12.18 8.47
C ALA A 211 8.84 -12.30 8.83
N GLN A 212 9.73 -11.71 8.03
CA GLN A 212 11.17 -11.70 8.29
C GLN A 212 11.60 -10.55 9.22
N LEU A 213 10.72 -9.57 9.47
CA LEU A 213 10.99 -8.39 10.31
C LEU A 213 10.78 -8.64 11.82
N GLY A 214 10.70 -9.89 12.29
CA GLY A 214 10.60 -10.17 13.72
C GLY A 214 10.01 -11.52 14.11
N GLU A 215 10.22 -11.89 15.39
CA GLU A 215 9.62 -13.09 16.00
C GLU A 215 8.10 -12.94 16.19
N ASP A 216 7.61 -11.70 16.30
CA ASP A 216 6.20 -11.34 16.29
C ASP A 216 6.00 -10.01 15.51
N PRO A 217 5.98 -10.08 14.17
CA PRO A 217 5.81 -8.90 13.33
C PRO A 217 4.40 -8.30 13.45
N PHE A 218 3.46 -9.03 14.06
CA PHE A 218 2.06 -8.64 14.17
C PHE A 218 1.78 -7.76 15.38
N PHE A 219 2.44 -7.98 16.52
CA PHE A 219 2.14 -7.24 17.75
C PHE A 219 3.24 -6.29 18.22
N LEU A 220 4.50 -6.68 18.13
CA LEU A 220 5.60 -5.91 18.74
C LEU A 220 6.47 -5.22 17.70
N GLY A 221 6.66 -5.83 16.52
CA GLY A 221 7.63 -5.36 15.53
C GLY A 221 9.07 -5.46 16.04
N GLN A 222 10.07 -5.45 15.15
CA GLN A 222 11.46 -5.37 15.58
C GLN A 222 11.84 -3.96 16.02
N VAL A 223 12.46 -3.90 17.20
CA VAL A 223 13.05 -2.68 17.77
C VAL A 223 14.55 -2.77 17.53
N GLU A 224 15.06 -2.04 16.55
CA GLU A 224 16.48 -2.11 16.17
C GLU A 224 17.34 -0.99 16.74
N HIS A 225 16.74 0.04 17.34
CA HIS A 225 17.47 1.14 17.97
C HIS A 225 16.85 1.54 19.32
N PRO A 226 17.67 1.99 20.30
CA PRO A 226 17.20 2.36 21.64
C PRO A 226 16.19 3.53 21.67
N SER A 227 16.14 4.32 20.59
CA SER A 227 15.23 5.46 20.42
C SER A 227 13.96 5.12 19.63
N CYS A 228 13.74 3.87 19.24
CA CYS A 228 12.57 3.49 18.46
C CYS A 228 11.30 3.82 19.23
N ALA A 229 10.42 4.62 18.61
CA ALA A 229 9.16 5.07 19.20
C ALA A 229 8.28 3.91 19.70
N TRP A 230 8.51 2.71 19.16
CA TRP A 230 7.71 1.50 19.40
C TRP A 230 8.33 0.54 20.42
N ALA A 231 9.49 0.88 21.01
CA ALA A 231 10.21 0.02 21.95
C ALA A 231 9.42 -0.37 23.22
N PHE A 232 8.36 0.37 23.54
CA PHE A 232 7.57 0.16 24.75
C PHE A 232 6.21 -0.52 24.52
N GLY A 233 5.93 -1.00 23.30
CA GLY A 233 4.72 -1.76 22.97
C GLY A 233 3.42 -1.01 23.29
N MET A 234 2.82 -0.34 22.32
CA MET A 234 1.47 0.19 22.52
C MET A 234 0.44 -0.93 22.33
N PRO A 235 -0.35 -1.29 23.37
CA PRO A 235 -1.09 -2.55 23.38
C PRO A 235 -2.43 -2.55 22.63
N PHE A 236 -2.81 -1.47 21.93
CA PHE A 236 -4.13 -1.38 21.32
C PHE A 236 -4.05 -0.91 19.87
N GLY A 237 -4.44 -1.80 18.95
CA GLY A 237 -4.80 -1.44 17.59
C GLY A 237 -6.11 -0.65 17.56
N ASP A 238 -6.28 0.18 16.54
CA ASP A 238 -7.48 0.98 16.34
C ASP A 238 -8.65 0.09 15.88
N THR A 239 -9.57 -0.19 16.81
CA THR A 239 -10.76 -1.01 16.56
C THR A 239 -11.80 -0.32 15.66
N GLY A 240 -11.68 0.99 15.42
CA GLY A 240 -12.60 1.76 14.57
C GLY A 240 -12.52 1.39 13.09
N LYS A 241 -11.38 0.82 12.66
CA LYS A 241 -11.09 0.43 11.28
C LYS A 241 -12.03 -0.63 10.69
N TRP A 242 -12.55 -1.54 11.52
CA TRP A 242 -13.39 -2.66 11.03
C TRP A 242 -14.69 -2.18 10.41
N VAL A 243 -15.38 -1.22 11.04
CA VAL A 243 -16.73 -0.82 10.62
C VAL A 243 -16.70 -0.24 9.22
N SER A 244 -15.80 0.71 8.97
CA SER A 244 -15.67 1.33 7.65
C SER A 244 -15.23 0.33 6.58
N LEU A 245 -14.38 -0.65 6.94
CA LEU A 245 -13.94 -1.69 6.02
C LEU A 245 -15.08 -2.65 5.65
N TYR A 246 -15.87 -3.13 6.61
CA TYR A 246 -17.05 -3.97 6.32
C TYR A 246 -18.09 -3.21 5.49
N GLU A 247 -18.38 -1.96 5.85
CA GLU A 247 -19.30 -1.10 5.08
C GLU A 247 -18.84 -0.91 3.63
N ALA A 248 -17.53 -0.72 3.40
CA ALA A 248 -16.98 -0.56 2.06
C ALA A 248 -17.07 -1.82 1.20
N MET A 249 -17.02 -3.00 1.82
CA MET A 249 -17.20 -4.29 1.14
C MET A 249 -18.66 -4.74 1.01
N GLY A 250 -19.61 -3.96 1.55
CA GLY A 250 -21.04 -4.27 1.48
C GLY A 250 -21.44 -5.49 2.31
N VAL A 251 -20.71 -5.75 3.40
CA VAL A 251 -20.97 -6.82 4.38
C VAL A 251 -21.71 -6.26 5.60
#